data_AF-A0A1H8YN61-F1
#
_entry.id   AF-A0A1H8YN61-F1
#
_cell.length_a   1.000
_cell.length_b   1.000
_cell.length_c   1.000
_cell.angle_alpha   90.00
_cell.angle_beta   90.00
_cell.angle_gamma   90.00
#
_symmetry.space_group_name_H-M   'P 1'
#
loop_
_entity.id
_entity.type
_entity.pdbx_description
1 polymer ?
#
loop_
_entity_poly.entity_id
_entity_poly.type
_entity_poly.pdbx_seq_one_letter_code
_entity_poly.pdbx_strand_id
1 'polypeptide(L)'
;MVAAVGRLLRRGLPVTPAAADPVLLDLRGIIARAVDPADETSRTAALDGTLRGLLARFPDTRYAPAARALFGLPPATPGQTLTVRRDLAAEQAGHEVHHFRKRVEPRLIEKIAWELLADADRFTRSRMIAPRLAPAAERQPVQADPFAWEVAEHEEHLCRLWSAIYAARAELLAVERLISLDADQIDILHTAVTAAWRWAVARAEAIGYTTAFAPDLEPDGLIALPGWIPTLTEAQASRLTEAASGGASREQFVHSLHGETGLGNTWAEGFLARAAPSEGPEKNGSLS
;
A
#
# COMPACT_ATOMS: atom_id res chain seq x y z
N MET A 1 -1.12 -2.84 24.16
CA MET A 1 -0.61 -3.65 23.03
C MET A 1 -0.20 -5.07 23.43
N VAL A 2 0.87 -5.25 24.22
CA VAL A 2 1.38 -6.58 24.65
C VAL A 2 0.30 -7.50 25.21
N ALA A 3 -0.57 -7.00 26.09
CA ALA A 3 -1.68 -7.79 26.65
C ALA A 3 -2.70 -8.26 25.60
N ALA A 4 -2.97 -7.44 24.58
CA ALA A 4 -3.88 -7.78 23.49
C ALA A 4 -3.29 -8.90 22.61
N VAL A 5 -1.99 -8.80 22.28
CA VAL A 5 -1.26 -9.86 21.57
C VAL A 5 -1.22 -11.16 22.41
N GLY A 6 -1.01 -11.05 23.72
CA GLY A 6 -1.06 -12.20 24.63
C GLY A 6 -2.44 -12.88 24.69
N ARG A 7 -3.53 -12.13 24.53
CA ARG A 7 -4.89 -12.70 24.42
C ARG A 7 -5.08 -13.47 23.12
N LEU A 8 -4.55 -12.96 21.99
CA LEU A 8 -4.60 -13.66 20.70
C LEU A 8 -3.93 -15.03 20.75
N LEU A 9 -2.82 -15.18 21.49
CA LEU A 9 -2.12 -16.46 21.62
C LEU A 9 -3.03 -17.60 22.07
N ARG A 10 -4.03 -17.33 22.92
CA ARG A 10 -4.93 -18.37 23.44
C ARG A 10 -5.59 -19.19 22.34
N ARG A 11 -6.00 -18.53 21.25
CA ARG A 11 -6.63 -19.18 20.09
C ARG A 11 -5.71 -19.34 18.89
N GLY A 12 -4.71 -18.46 18.75
CA GLY A 12 -3.79 -18.47 17.61
C GLY A 12 -4.45 -17.93 16.34
N LEU A 13 -3.84 -18.24 15.19
CA LEU A 13 -4.36 -17.93 13.86
C LEU A 13 -5.19 -19.11 13.32
N PRO A 14 -6.22 -18.84 12.49
CA PRO A 14 -6.65 -17.52 12.03
C PRO A 14 -7.30 -16.67 13.12
N VAL A 15 -7.15 -15.34 13.04
CA VAL A 15 -7.88 -14.43 13.94
C VAL A 15 -9.38 -14.49 13.60
N THR A 16 -10.20 -14.72 14.62
CA THR A 16 -11.67 -14.69 14.50
C THR A 16 -12.23 -13.47 15.23
N PRO A 17 -13.44 -12.99 14.90
CA PRO A 17 -14.03 -11.84 15.60
C PRO A 17 -14.08 -12.04 17.13
N ALA A 18 -14.41 -13.27 17.57
CA ALA A 18 -14.44 -13.62 18.99
C ALA A 18 -13.05 -13.64 19.67
N ALA A 19 -11.96 -13.66 18.90
CA ALA A 19 -10.58 -13.64 19.39
C ALA A 19 -9.90 -12.27 19.19
N ALA A 20 -10.43 -11.45 18.28
CA ALA A 20 -9.87 -10.16 17.93
C ALA A 20 -10.04 -9.18 19.10
N ASP A 21 -8.93 -8.57 19.50
CA ASP A 21 -8.96 -7.56 20.54
C ASP A 21 -9.26 -6.19 19.93
N PRO A 22 -10.21 -5.41 20.47
CA PRO A 22 -10.54 -4.09 19.93
C PRO A 22 -9.31 -3.18 19.79
N VAL A 23 -8.36 -3.24 20.73
CA VAL A 23 -7.13 -2.44 20.68
C VAL A 23 -6.27 -2.76 19.45
N LEU A 24 -6.32 -4.01 18.96
CA LEU A 24 -5.61 -4.43 17.75
C LEU A 24 -6.38 -4.07 16.48
N LEU A 25 -7.71 -4.15 16.53
CA LEU A 25 -8.58 -3.76 15.41
C LEU A 25 -8.57 -2.24 15.16
N ASP A 26 -8.32 -1.45 16.20
CA ASP A 26 -8.25 0.01 16.13
C ASP A 26 -6.85 0.53 15.75
N LEU A 27 -5.88 -0.36 15.53
CA LEU A 27 -4.59 0.03 14.98
C LEU A 27 -4.77 0.66 13.60
N ARG A 28 -4.16 1.83 13.39
CA ARG A 28 -4.24 2.57 12.12
C ARG A 28 -3.88 1.71 10.91
N GLY A 29 -2.83 0.90 11.01
CA GLY A 29 -2.42 -0.02 9.95
C GLY A 29 -3.42 -1.14 9.66
N ILE A 30 -4.24 -1.53 10.63
CA ILE A 30 -5.28 -2.55 10.47
C ILE A 30 -6.52 -1.93 9.82
N ILE A 31 -7.01 -0.80 10.37
CA ILE A 31 -8.11 -0.02 9.79
C ILE A 31 -7.83 0.29 8.33
N ALA A 32 -6.61 0.72 8.00
CA ALA A 32 -6.27 1.15 6.66
C ALA A 32 -6.07 0.01 5.65
N ARG A 33 -5.91 -1.24 6.10
CA ARG A 33 -5.86 -2.46 5.27
C ARG A 33 -7.19 -3.20 5.17
N ALA A 34 -8.16 -2.86 6.02
CA ALA A 34 -9.52 -3.38 5.93
C ALA A 34 -10.17 -2.95 4.60
N VAL A 35 -10.98 -3.84 4.03
CA VAL A 35 -11.82 -3.54 2.86
C VAL A 35 -12.89 -2.51 3.25
N ASP A 36 -13.53 -2.70 4.41
CA ASP A 36 -14.40 -1.72 5.04
C ASP A 36 -13.88 -1.37 6.45
N PRO A 37 -13.34 -0.15 6.65
CA PRO A 37 -12.84 0.31 7.95
C PRO A 37 -13.88 0.33 9.08
N ALA A 38 -15.17 0.44 8.75
CA ALA A 38 -16.25 0.45 9.73
C ALA A 38 -16.72 -0.96 10.10
N ASP A 39 -16.43 -1.96 9.26
CA ASP A 39 -16.79 -3.36 9.50
C ASP A 39 -15.72 -4.08 10.33
N GLU A 40 -16.13 -4.63 11.47
CA GLU A 40 -15.27 -5.41 12.36
C GLU A 40 -14.73 -6.68 11.70
N THR A 41 -15.53 -7.33 10.83
CA THR A 41 -15.11 -8.56 10.13
C THR A 41 -13.98 -8.25 9.17
N SER A 42 -14.12 -7.17 8.40
CA SER A 42 -13.07 -6.67 7.51
C SER A 42 -11.77 -6.31 8.25
N ARG A 43 -11.88 -5.64 9.39
CA ARG A 43 -10.71 -5.33 10.25
C ARG A 43 -10.07 -6.57 10.84
N THR A 44 -10.87 -7.58 11.20
CA THR A 44 -10.37 -8.87 11.69
C THR A 44 -9.57 -9.61 10.62
N ALA A 45 -10.05 -9.65 9.37
CA ALA A 45 -9.33 -10.23 8.25
C ALA A 45 -8.01 -9.49 7.95
N ALA A 46 -8.02 -8.16 8.03
CA ALA A 46 -6.82 -7.34 7.88
C ALA A 46 -5.79 -7.62 9.00
N LEU A 47 -6.24 -7.80 10.25
CA LEU A 47 -5.38 -8.19 11.38
C LEU A 47 -4.75 -9.57 11.17
N ASP A 48 -5.52 -10.56 10.71
CA ASP A 48 -5.01 -11.89 10.38
C ASP A 48 -3.91 -11.84 9.31
N GLY A 49 -4.17 -11.16 8.20
CA GLY A 49 -3.20 -10.99 7.11
C GLY A 49 -1.93 -10.26 7.56
N THR A 50 -2.08 -9.21 8.36
CA THR A 50 -0.95 -8.43 8.89
C THR A 50 -0.07 -9.28 9.82
N LEU A 51 -0.67 -10.04 10.73
CA LEU A 51 0.05 -10.94 11.63
C LEU A 51 0.79 -12.05 10.87
N ARG A 52 0.16 -12.66 9.86
CA ARG A 52 0.83 -13.65 9.01
C ARG A 52 2.03 -13.06 8.29
N GLY A 53 1.88 -11.88 7.70
CA GLY A 53 2.96 -11.18 6.99
C GLY A 53 4.12 -10.76 7.91
N LEU A 54 3.82 -10.36 9.15
CA LEU A 54 4.80 -10.02 10.17
C LEU A 54 5.56 -11.27 10.64
N LEU A 55 4.84 -12.35 10.97
CA LEU A 55 5.45 -13.60 11.44
C LEU A 55 6.28 -14.31 10.37
N ALA A 56 5.90 -14.18 9.09
CA ALA A 56 6.67 -14.70 7.97
C ALA A 56 8.01 -13.98 7.78
N ARG A 57 8.08 -12.69 8.14
CA ARG A 57 9.27 -11.82 8.01
C ARG A 57 9.79 -11.38 9.38
N PHE A 58 9.63 -12.24 10.38
CA PHE A 58 9.99 -11.88 11.76
C PHE A 58 11.48 -11.53 11.83
N PRO A 59 11.87 -10.36 12.37
CA PRO A 59 13.23 -9.83 12.25
C PRO A 59 14.27 -10.67 13.01
N ASP A 60 13.82 -11.48 13.97
CA ASP A 60 14.67 -12.38 14.73
C ASP A 60 14.70 -13.77 14.08
N THR A 61 15.64 -14.02 13.17
CA THR A 61 15.71 -15.30 12.43
C THR A 61 15.82 -16.50 13.36
N ARG A 62 16.52 -16.35 14.49
CA ARG A 62 16.65 -17.39 15.52
C ARG A 62 15.30 -17.77 16.13
N TYR A 63 14.46 -16.79 16.44
CA TYR A 63 13.17 -17.02 17.10
C TYR A 63 11.96 -17.05 16.14
N ALA A 64 12.16 -16.81 14.84
CA ALA A 64 11.08 -16.78 13.86
C ALA A 64 10.27 -18.09 13.78
N PRO A 65 10.87 -19.30 13.80
CA PRO A 65 10.09 -20.55 13.83
C PRO A 65 9.28 -20.70 15.11
N ALA A 66 9.84 -20.30 16.26
CA ALA A 66 9.16 -20.33 17.56
C ALA A 66 7.98 -19.34 17.62
N ALA A 67 8.16 -18.13 17.08
CA ALA A 67 7.09 -17.13 16.97
C ALA A 67 5.95 -17.62 16.08
N ARG A 68 6.26 -18.24 14.93
CA ARG A 68 5.24 -18.86 14.05
C ARG A 68 4.48 -19.99 14.75
N ALA A 69 5.20 -20.90 15.40
CA ALA A 69 4.61 -22.01 16.15
C ALA A 69 3.65 -21.52 17.25
N LEU A 70 4.06 -20.49 18.00
CA LEU A 70 3.22 -19.86 19.03
C LEU A 70 1.87 -19.37 18.50
N PHE A 71 1.78 -18.95 17.24
CA PHE A 71 0.55 -18.47 16.62
C PHE A 71 -0.17 -19.53 15.77
N GLY A 72 0.29 -20.78 15.74
CA GLY A 72 -0.35 -21.85 14.97
C GLY A 72 0.00 -21.84 13.48
N LEU A 73 1.14 -21.23 13.12
CA LEU A 73 1.74 -21.33 11.79
C LEU A 73 2.85 -22.39 11.78
N PRO A 74 3.23 -22.96 10.61
CA PRO A 74 4.27 -23.97 10.52
C PRO A 74 5.54 -23.58 11.30
N PRO A 75 6.06 -24.47 12.16
CA PRO A 75 5.77 -25.91 12.24
C PRO A 75 4.50 -26.33 13.02
N ALA A 76 3.79 -25.41 13.68
CA ALA A 76 2.49 -25.69 14.28
C ALA A 76 1.38 -25.70 13.22
N THR A 77 0.22 -26.25 13.58
CA THR A 77 -0.99 -26.19 12.75
C THR A 77 -2.09 -25.34 13.39
N PRO A 78 -2.95 -24.69 12.58
CA PRO A 78 -4.11 -23.99 13.09
C PRO A 78 -5.01 -24.91 13.94
N GLY A 79 -5.59 -24.36 15.01
CA GLY A 79 -6.48 -25.11 15.91
C GLY A 79 -5.79 -25.93 17.00
N GLN A 80 -4.45 -26.04 16.98
CA GLN A 80 -3.71 -26.66 18.09
C GLN A 80 -3.84 -25.85 19.39
N THR A 81 -3.92 -26.57 20.51
CA THR A 81 -3.98 -25.94 21.83
C THR A 81 -2.73 -25.12 22.12
N LEU A 82 -2.85 -24.09 22.97
CA LEU A 82 -1.72 -23.26 23.35
C LEU A 82 -0.59 -24.06 24.02
N THR A 83 -0.92 -25.17 24.71
CA THR A 83 0.08 -26.07 25.29
C THR A 83 0.95 -26.70 24.21
N VAL A 84 0.33 -27.35 23.21
CA VAL A 84 1.06 -27.98 22.09
C VAL A 84 1.90 -26.96 21.33
N ARG A 85 1.35 -25.76 21.07
CA ARG A 85 2.09 -24.68 20.40
C ARG A 85 3.29 -24.17 21.21
N ARG A 86 3.19 -24.12 22.54
CA ARG A 86 4.30 -23.74 23.42
C ARG A 86 5.41 -24.78 23.44
N ASP A 87 5.05 -26.06 23.44
CA ASP A 87 6.02 -27.16 23.41
C ASP A 87 6.83 -27.12 22.10
N LEU A 88 6.14 -27.00 20.96
CA LEU A 88 6.77 -26.82 19.65
C LEU A 88 7.63 -25.55 19.60
N ALA A 89 7.12 -24.43 20.10
CA ALA A 89 7.88 -23.18 20.08
C ALA A 89 9.15 -23.24 20.95
N ALA A 90 9.09 -23.92 22.09
CA ALA A 90 10.24 -24.14 22.96
C ALA A 90 11.30 -25.02 22.27
N GLU A 91 10.88 -26.11 21.62
CA GLU A 91 11.74 -26.98 20.81
C GLU A 91 12.44 -26.18 19.70
N GLN A 92 11.68 -25.40 18.92
CA GLN A 92 12.22 -24.56 17.85
C GLN A 92 13.20 -23.49 18.35
N ALA A 93 13.03 -23.02 19.58
CA ALA A 93 13.91 -22.04 20.19
C ALA A 93 15.14 -22.67 20.89
N GLY A 94 15.22 -24.00 20.98
CA GLY A 94 16.27 -24.73 21.70
C GLY A 94 16.20 -24.54 23.21
N HIS A 95 15.00 -24.40 23.77
CA HIS A 95 14.79 -24.18 25.20
C HIS A 95 13.84 -25.21 25.81
N GLU A 96 14.03 -25.50 27.10
CA GLU A 96 13.07 -26.24 27.89
C GLU A 96 11.77 -25.41 28.05
N VAL A 97 10.61 -26.08 28.04
CA VAL A 97 9.27 -25.46 27.96
C VAL A 97 9.02 -24.45 29.08
N HIS A 98 9.38 -24.77 30.33
CA HIS A 98 9.20 -23.89 31.47
C HIS A 98 10.13 -22.66 31.37
N HIS A 99 11.39 -22.80 30.93
CA HIS A 99 12.24 -21.66 30.61
C HIS A 99 11.65 -20.79 29.49
N PHE A 100 11.19 -21.41 28.41
CA PHE A 100 10.57 -20.72 27.29
C PHE A 100 9.38 -19.88 27.75
N ARG A 101 8.44 -20.48 28.49
CA ARG A 101 7.25 -19.79 29.02
C ARG A 101 7.57 -18.63 29.96
N LYS A 102 8.59 -18.76 30.81
CA LYS A 102 8.94 -17.72 31.80
C LYS A 102 9.82 -16.60 31.24
N ARG A 103 10.64 -16.87 30.23
CA ARG A 103 11.70 -15.93 29.79
C ARG A 103 11.62 -15.54 28.32
N VAL A 104 11.25 -16.47 27.44
CA VAL A 104 11.30 -16.27 25.99
C VAL A 104 9.96 -15.80 25.45
N GLU A 105 8.87 -16.50 25.78
CA GLU A 105 7.52 -16.19 25.33
C GLU A 105 7.11 -14.73 25.62
N PRO A 106 7.31 -14.17 26.84
CA PRO A 106 6.94 -12.77 27.10
C PRO A 106 7.70 -11.77 26.21
N ARG A 107 8.99 -12.03 25.96
CA ARG A 107 9.82 -11.18 25.09
C ARG A 107 9.40 -11.27 23.63
N LEU A 108 8.98 -12.46 23.17
CA LEU A 108 8.46 -12.62 21.81
C LEU A 108 7.13 -11.88 21.63
N ILE A 109 6.22 -11.97 22.61
CA ILE A 109 4.95 -11.23 22.59
C ILE A 109 5.21 -9.72 22.55
N GLU A 110 6.14 -9.24 23.38
CA GLU A 110 6.55 -7.84 23.40
C GLU A 110 7.13 -7.39 22.05
N LYS A 111 8.02 -8.17 21.46
CA LYS A 111 8.61 -7.87 20.14
C LYS A 111 7.56 -7.83 19.04
N ILE A 112 6.61 -8.78 19.03
CA ILE A 112 5.50 -8.80 18.07
C ILE A 112 4.59 -7.58 18.26
N ALA A 113 4.29 -7.21 19.51
CA ALA A 113 3.52 -6.01 19.83
C ALA A 113 4.21 -4.74 19.32
N TRP A 114 5.53 -4.63 19.48
CA TRP A 114 6.31 -3.51 18.93
C TRP A 114 6.33 -3.52 17.40
N GLU A 115 6.50 -4.67 16.77
CA GLU A 115 6.46 -4.75 15.29
C GLU A 115 5.07 -4.41 14.73
N LEU A 116 3.98 -4.74 15.42
CA LEU A 116 2.63 -4.32 15.04
C LEU A 116 2.44 -2.80 15.16
N LEU A 117 2.96 -2.19 16.22
CA LEU A 117 2.95 -0.73 16.37
C LEU A 117 3.79 -0.06 15.28
N ALA A 118 5.02 -0.51 15.09
CA ALA A 118 5.91 0.00 14.07
C ALA A 118 5.34 -0.21 12.66
N ASP A 119 4.69 -1.34 12.38
CA ASP A 119 3.96 -1.56 11.13
C ASP A 119 2.78 -0.58 10.98
N ALA A 120 2.00 -0.34 12.04
CA ALA A 120 0.91 0.63 12.03
C ALA A 120 1.39 2.08 11.80
N ASP A 121 2.56 2.43 12.33
CA ASP A 121 3.20 3.74 12.16
C ASP A 121 3.84 3.88 10.78
N ARG A 122 4.53 2.84 10.28
CA ARG A 122 5.08 2.79 8.92
C ARG A 122 3.98 2.81 7.86
N PHE A 123 2.81 2.24 8.16
CA PHE A 123 1.66 2.21 7.26
C PHE A 123 0.97 3.57 7.19
N THR A 124 1.68 4.54 6.62
CA THR A 124 1.13 5.83 6.23
C THR A 124 0.47 5.66 4.87
N ARG A 125 -0.77 5.15 4.84
CA ARG A 125 -1.56 5.25 3.60
C ARG A 125 -1.77 6.73 3.33
N SER A 126 -1.23 7.27 2.22
CA SER A 126 -1.86 8.42 1.58
C SER A 126 -3.29 7.99 1.31
N ARG A 127 -4.26 8.60 2.02
CA ARG A 127 -5.68 8.25 1.97
C ARG A 127 -6.21 8.47 0.56
N MET A 128 -6.01 7.50 -0.31
CA MET A 128 -6.81 7.30 -1.50
C MET A 128 -7.74 6.13 -1.22
N ILE A 129 -8.95 6.46 -0.81
CA ILE A 129 -10.04 5.50 -0.67
C ILE A 129 -10.77 5.51 -2.02
N ALA A 130 -10.71 4.37 -2.72
CA ALA A 130 -11.80 3.87 -3.54
C ALA A 130 -13.14 4.60 -3.38
N PRO A 131 -13.68 5.49 -4.25
CA PRO A 131 -15.11 5.72 -4.21
C PRO A 131 -15.80 4.36 -4.24
N ARG A 132 -16.63 4.07 -3.24
CA ARG A 132 -17.30 2.77 -3.13
C ARG A 132 -18.29 2.66 -4.28
N LEU A 133 -18.02 1.79 -5.24
CA LEU A 133 -19.01 1.41 -6.24
C LEU A 133 -19.97 0.40 -5.60
N ALA A 134 -21.24 0.78 -5.45
CA ALA A 134 -22.27 -0.16 -5.06
C ALA A 134 -22.57 -1.10 -6.25
N PRO A 135 -22.78 -2.40 -6.02
CA PRO A 135 -23.24 -3.29 -7.09
C PRO A 135 -24.56 -2.76 -7.67
N ALA A 136 -24.56 -2.44 -8.97
CA ALA A 136 -25.79 -2.08 -9.67
C ALA A 136 -26.54 -3.37 -10.03
N ALA A 137 -27.70 -3.61 -9.41
CA ALA A 137 -28.57 -4.74 -9.74
C ALA A 137 -29.37 -4.50 -11.03
N GLU A 138 -29.48 -3.24 -11.45
CA GLU A 138 -30.27 -2.80 -12.60
C GLU A 138 -29.51 -1.73 -13.37
N ARG A 139 -29.82 -1.59 -14.67
CA ARG A 139 -29.34 -0.46 -15.48
C ARG A 139 -29.99 0.82 -14.95
N GLN A 140 -29.19 1.85 -14.68
CA GLN A 140 -29.70 3.20 -14.38
C GLN A 140 -30.16 3.88 -15.68
N PRO A 141 -31.48 4.09 -15.91
CA PRO A 141 -31.93 4.86 -17.06
C PRO A 141 -31.67 6.35 -16.82
N VAL A 142 -31.01 7.02 -17.76
CA VAL A 142 -30.93 8.49 -17.79
C VAL A 142 -32.22 9.00 -18.42
N GLN A 143 -32.99 9.80 -17.68
CA GLN A 143 -34.21 10.41 -18.22
C GLN A 143 -33.84 11.39 -19.34
N ALA A 144 -34.63 11.41 -20.42
CA ALA A 144 -34.44 12.33 -21.53
C ALA A 144 -34.96 13.74 -21.19
N ASP A 145 -34.51 14.28 -20.05
CA ASP A 145 -34.72 15.66 -19.65
C ASP A 145 -33.37 16.36 -19.48
N PRO A 146 -33.30 17.69 -19.73
CA PRO A 146 -32.02 18.41 -19.72
C PRO A 146 -31.27 18.38 -18.38
N PHE A 147 -31.98 18.31 -17.25
CA PHE A 147 -31.36 18.33 -15.93
C PHE A 147 -30.80 16.96 -15.54
N ALA A 148 -31.48 15.87 -15.93
CA ALA A 148 -30.97 14.52 -15.76
C ALA A 148 -29.70 14.26 -16.60
N TRP A 149 -29.54 14.96 -17.73
CA TRP A 149 -28.33 14.87 -18.55
C TRP A 149 -27.12 15.48 -17.86
N GLU A 150 -27.26 16.66 -17.25
CA GLU A 150 -26.16 17.34 -16.54
C GLU A 150 -25.64 16.50 -15.35
N VAL A 151 -26.55 15.87 -14.59
CA VAL A 151 -26.18 14.98 -13.48
C VAL A 151 -25.43 13.74 -13.98
N ALA A 152 -25.93 13.12 -15.06
CA ALA A 152 -25.27 11.95 -15.65
C ALA A 152 -23.90 12.30 -16.25
N GLU A 153 -23.76 13.46 -16.87
CA GLU A 153 -22.50 13.97 -17.42
C GLU A 153 -21.48 14.24 -16.30
N HIS A 154 -21.92 14.81 -15.18
CA HIS A 154 -21.05 15.02 -14.02
C HIS A 154 -20.57 13.68 -13.43
N GLU A 155 -21.48 12.71 -13.25
CA GLU A 155 -21.13 11.36 -12.77
C GLU A 155 -20.15 10.65 -13.71
N GLU A 156 -20.34 10.80 -15.03
CA GLU A 156 -19.43 10.26 -16.04
C GLU A 156 -18.02 10.85 -15.90
N HIS A 157 -17.90 12.19 -15.82
CA HIS A 157 -16.60 12.85 -15.67
C HIS A 157 -15.91 12.45 -14.37
N LEU A 158 -16.67 12.33 -13.27
CA LEU A 158 -16.14 11.87 -11.99
C LEU A 158 -15.59 10.43 -12.08
N CYS A 159 -16.30 9.54 -12.79
CA CYS A 159 -15.84 8.16 -13.01
C CYS A 159 -14.57 8.10 -13.86
N ARG A 160 -14.48 8.90 -14.93
CA ARG A 160 -13.28 8.98 -15.78
C ARG A 160 -12.07 9.51 -15.01
N LEU A 161 -12.24 10.58 -14.23
CA LEU A 161 -11.21 11.15 -13.37
C LEU A 161 -10.65 10.10 -12.39
N TRP A 162 -11.52 9.44 -11.62
CA TRP A 162 -11.06 8.45 -10.64
C TRP A 162 -10.43 7.23 -11.31
N SER A 163 -10.95 6.77 -12.44
CA SER A 163 -10.33 5.71 -13.24
C SER A 163 -8.89 6.06 -13.62
N ALA A 164 -8.67 7.28 -14.11
CA ALA A 164 -7.35 7.75 -14.49
C ALA A 164 -6.39 7.89 -13.29
N ILE A 165 -6.87 8.42 -12.16
CA ILE A 165 -6.11 8.51 -10.90
C ILE A 165 -5.67 7.11 -10.41
N TYR A 166 -6.56 6.12 -10.45
CA TYR A 166 -6.21 4.74 -10.05
C TYR A 166 -5.26 4.07 -11.03
N ALA A 167 -5.43 4.29 -12.33
CA ALA A 167 -4.49 3.80 -13.33
C ALA A 167 -3.09 4.38 -13.12
N ALA A 168 -2.97 5.69 -12.88
CA ALA A 168 -1.69 6.33 -12.55
C ALA A 168 -1.06 5.75 -11.28
N ARG A 169 -1.85 5.57 -10.20
CA ARG A 169 -1.35 4.93 -8.97
C ARG A 169 -0.83 3.52 -9.23
N ALA A 170 -1.56 2.71 -9.98
CA ALA A 170 -1.19 1.33 -10.24
C ALA A 170 0.19 1.24 -10.89
N GLU A 171 0.46 2.10 -11.88
CA GLU A 171 1.77 2.14 -12.54
C GLU A 171 2.87 2.69 -11.64
N LEU A 172 2.61 3.72 -10.82
CA LEU A 172 3.59 4.20 -9.83
C LEU A 172 3.98 3.10 -8.82
N LEU A 173 3.00 2.33 -8.34
CA LEU A 173 3.25 1.16 -7.47
C LEU A 173 4.00 0.04 -8.21
N ALA A 174 3.77 -0.12 -9.51
CA ALA A 174 4.50 -1.08 -10.31
C ALA A 174 5.98 -0.70 -10.42
N VAL A 175 6.30 0.58 -10.61
CA VAL A 175 7.69 1.09 -10.59
C VAL A 175 8.34 0.81 -9.23
N GLU A 176 7.71 1.24 -8.14
CA GLU A 176 8.24 1.05 -6.77
C GLU A 176 8.45 -0.44 -6.43
N ARG A 177 7.56 -1.31 -6.90
CA ARG A 177 7.72 -2.76 -6.73
C ARG A 177 8.95 -3.29 -7.48
N LEU A 178 9.21 -2.83 -8.70
CA LEU A 178 10.39 -3.24 -9.47
C LEU A 178 11.68 -2.76 -8.80
N ILE A 179 11.71 -1.51 -8.32
CA ILE A 179 12.83 -0.95 -7.55
C ILE A 179 13.07 -1.77 -6.28
N SER A 180 12.02 -2.05 -5.51
CA SER A 180 12.13 -2.83 -4.27
C SER A 180 12.61 -4.28 -4.49
N LEU A 181 12.46 -4.81 -5.70
CA LEU A 181 12.91 -6.15 -6.07
C LEU A 181 14.29 -6.16 -6.75
N ASP A 182 14.94 -5.00 -6.85
CA ASP A 182 16.22 -4.84 -7.57
C ASP A 182 16.13 -5.40 -9.00
N ALA A 183 15.02 -5.10 -9.68
CA ALA A 183 14.77 -5.53 -11.05
C ALA A 183 15.74 -4.85 -12.04
N ASP A 184 15.79 -5.38 -13.27
CA ASP A 184 16.61 -4.81 -14.34
C ASP A 184 16.24 -3.34 -14.64
N GLN A 185 17.24 -2.52 -14.91
CA GLN A 185 17.07 -1.09 -15.16
C GLN A 185 16.14 -0.82 -16.37
N ILE A 186 16.19 -1.65 -17.41
CA ILE A 186 15.36 -1.48 -18.60
C ILE A 186 13.88 -1.67 -18.26
N ASP A 187 13.57 -2.66 -17.41
CA ASP A 187 12.20 -2.91 -16.95
C ASP A 187 11.67 -1.74 -16.11
N ILE A 188 12.50 -1.22 -15.21
CA ILE A 188 12.17 -0.03 -14.40
C ILE A 188 11.87 1.17 -15.31
N LEU A 189 12.73 1.44 -16.29
CA LEU A 189 12.56 2.54 -17.23
C LEU A 189 11.28 2.38 -18.07
N HIS A 190 11.02 1.18 -18.59
CA HIS A 190 9.84 0.90 -19.39
C HIS A 190 8.54 1.13 -18.60
N THR A 191 8.49 0.69 -17.34
CA THR A 191 7.35 0.92 -16.44
C THR A 191 7.25 2.38 -16.00
N ALA A 192 8.37 3.07 -15.78
CA ALA A 192 8.39 4.49 -15.44
C ALA A 192 7.77 5.35 -16.57
N VAL A 193 8.08 5.05 -17.83
CA VAL A 193 7.45 5.72 -19.00
C VAL A 193 5.94 5.48 -19.04
N THR A 194 5.48 4.25 -18.74
CA THR A 194 4.05 3.96 -18.63
C THR A 194 3.39 4.75 -17.50
N ALA A 195 4.07 4.89 -16.36
CA ALA A 195 3.60 5.72 -15.25
C ALA A 195 3.51 7.21 -15.63
N ALA A 196 4.47 7.73 -16.41
CA ALA A 196 4.43 9.10 -16.94
C ALA A 196 3.20 9.34 -17.82
N TRP A 197 2.94 8.41 -18.74
CA TRP A 197 1.75 8.46 -19.60
C TRP A 197 0.47 8.43 -18.78
N ARG A 198 0.32 7.50 -17.83
CA ARG A 198 -0.89 7.42 -17.00
C ARG A 198 -1.08 8.65 -16.12
N TRP A 199 0.00 9.20 -15.57
CA TRP A 199 -0.05 10.47 -14.83
C TRP A 199 -0.52 11.63 -15.72
N ALA A 200 -0.01 11.72 -16.94
CA ALA A 200 -0.41 12.75 -17.89
C ALA A 200 -1.88 12.64 -18.30
N VAL A 201 -2.38 11.42 -18.52
CA VAL A 201 -3.83 11.16 -18.73
C VAL A 201 -4.64 11.60 -17.51
N ALA A 202 -4.22 11.24 -16.30
CA ALA A 202 -4.92 11.66 -15.07
C ALA A 202 -4.94 13.18 -14.91
N ARG A 203 -3.88 13.87 -15.29
CA ARG A 203 -3.84 15.35 -15.29
C ARG A 203 -4.77 15.96 -16.32
N ALA A 204 -4.85 15.39 -17.53
CA ALA A 204 -5.81 15.84 -18.54
C ALA A 204 -7.27 15.71 -18.06
N GLU A 205 -7.61 14.56 -17.46
CA GLU A 205 -8.94 14.33 -16.87
C GLU A 205 -9.22 15.27 -15.67
N ALA A 206 -8.22 15.55 -14.84
CA ALA A 206 -8.36 16.50 -13.73
C ALA A 206 -8.62 17.93 -14.21
N ILE A 207 -7.92 18.38 -15.26
CA ILE A 207 -8.16 19.69 -15.89
C ILE A 207 -9.57 19.73 -16.48
N GLY A 208 -9.98 18.70 -17.22
CA GLY A 208 -11.33 18.62 -17.81
C GLY A 208 -12.43 18.70 -16.74
N TYR A 209 -12.30 17.91 -15.67
CA TYR A 209 -13.27 17.88 -14.57
C TYR A 209 -13.36 19.21 -13.82
N THR A 210 -12.22 19.80 -13.43
CA THR A 210 -12.19 21.06 -12.66
C THR A 210 -12.71 22.23 -13.49
N THR A 211 -12.39 22.27 -14.79
CA THR A 211 -12.93 23.29 -15.71
C THR A 211 -14.45 23.19 -15.84
N ALA A 212 -15.01 21.98 -15.90
CA ALA A 212 -16.44 21.78 -16.16
C ALA A 212 -17.33 21.81 -14.89
N PHE A 213 -16.88 21.19 -13.79
CA PHE A 213 -17.76 20.89 -12.64
C PHE A 213 -17.23 21.35 -11.28
N ALA A 214 -15.95 21.72 -11.18
CA ALA A 214 -15.34 22.10 -9.89
C ALA A 214 -14.25 23.17 -10.07
N PRO A 215 -14.60 24.39 -10.50
CA PRO A 215 -13.63 25.44 -10.82
C PRO A 215 -12.83 25.94 -9.60
N ASP A 216 -13.33 25.70 -8.39
CA ASP A 216 -12.64 26.04 -7.13
C ASP A 216 -11.57 25.00 -6.72
N LEU A 217 -11.47 23.87 -7.44
CA LEU A 217 -10.47 22.83 -7.17
C LEU A 217 -9.29 22.95 -8.13
N GLU A 218 -8.09 22.91 -7.56
CA GLU A 218 -6.84 22.89 -8.32
C GLU A 218 -6.57 21.49 -8.91
N PRO A 219 -6.36 21.35 -10.25
CA PRO A 219 -6.03 20.07 -10.88
C PRO A 219 -4.83 19.38 -10.24
N ASP A 220 -3.81 20.18 -9.86
CA ASP A 220 -2.57 19.66 -9.29
C ASP A 220 -2.79 19.04 -7.90
N GLY A 221 -3.83 19.46 -7.17
CA GLY A 221 -4.25 18.84 -5.91
C GLY A 221 -4.83 17.44 -6.12
N LEU A 222 -5.55 17.21 -7.22
CA LEU A 222 -6.13 15.91 -7.56
C LEU A 222 -5.06 14.92 -8.06
N ILE A 223 -4.10 15.37 -8.86
CA ILE A 223 -3.01 14.52 -9.37
C ILE A 223 -1.88 14.26 -8.36
N ALA A 224 -1.93 14.90 -7.18
CA ALA A 224 -1.08 14.53 -6.05
C ALA A 224 -1.59 13.26 -5.34
N LEU A 225 -2.86 12.89 -5.54
CA LEU A 225 -3.47 11.72 -4.91
C LEU A 225 -2.82 10.39 -5.34
N PRO A 226 -2.55 10.11 -6.64
CA PRO A 226 -1.92 8.89 -7.14
C PRO A 226 -0.70 8.42 -6.34
N GLY A 227 0.18 9.33 -5.92
CA GLY A 227 1.39 9.01 -5.19
C GLY A 227 2.48 10.05 -5.41
N TRP A 228 3.69 9.73 -4.96
CA TRP A 228 4.85 10.56 -5.25
C TRP A 228 5.19 10.49 -6.74
N ILE A 229 5.54 11.64 -7.31
CA ILE A 229 6.08 11.79 -8.66
C ILE A 229 7.37 12.62 -8.59
N PRO A 230 8.26 12.52 -9.60
CA PRO A 230 9.37 13.45 -9.76
C PRO A 230 8.90 14.90 -9.82
N THR A 231 9.73 15.84 -9.35
CA THR A 231 9.41 17.27 -9.46
C THR A 231 9.45 17.71 -10.91
N LEU A 232 8.34 18.27 -11.38
CA LEU A 232 8.21 18.79 -12.74
C LEU A 232 8.02 20.30 -12.71
N THR A 233 8.58 20.98 -13.70
CA THR A 233 8.19 22.36 -14.02
C THR A 233 6.80 22.37 -14.65
N GLU A 234 6.11 23.51 -14.57
CA GLU A 234 4.80 23.70 -15.21
C GLU A 234 4.85 23.42 -16.72
N ALA A 235 5.91 23.85 -17.40
CA ALA A 235 6.10 23.58 -18.82
C ALA A 235 6.22 22.08 -19.13
N GLN A 236 6.97 21.33 -18.31
CA GLN A 236 7.07 19.87 -18.45
C GLN A 236 5.74 19.17 -18.17
N ALA A 237 5.03 19.59 -17.13
CA ALA A 237 3.71 19.05 -16.78
C ALA A 237 2.70 19.28 -17.91
N SER A 238 2.65 20.50 -18.47
CA SER A 238 1.80 20.84 -19.61
C SER A 238 2.18 20.03 -20.85
N ARG A 239 3.47 19.89 -21.16
CA ARG A 239 3.93 19.13 -22.32
C ARG A 239 3.56 17.64 -22.25
N LEU A 240 3.71 17.03 -21.08
CA LEU A 240 3.25 15.67 -20.80
C LEU A 240 1.74 15.54 -21.01
N THR A 241 0.99 16.49 -20.45
CA THR A 241 -0.48 16.50 -20.54
C THR A 241 -0.96 16.61 -21.99
N GLU A 242 -0.37 17.51 -22.78
CA GLU A 242 -0.65 17.66 -24.20
C GLU A 242 -0.41 16.35 -24.97
N ALA A 243 0.73 15.69 -24.73
CA ALA A 243 1.09 14.43 -25.38
C ALA A 243 0.14 13.26 -25.05
N ALA A 244 -0.56 13.33 -23.91
CA ALA A 244 -1.51 12.31 -23.46
C ALA A 244 -2.98 12.68 -23.75
N SER A 245 -3.25 13.89 -24.23
CA SER A 245 -4.61 14.39 -24.46
C SER A 245 -5.33 13.67 -25.60
N GLY A 246 -6.67 13.75 -25.63
CA GLY A 246 -7.48 13.22 -26.73
C GLY A 246 -7.51 11.69 -26.84
N GLY A 247 -7.19 10.97 -25.77
CA GLY A 247 -7.20 9.49 -25.78
C GLY A 247 -5.97 8.87 -26.44
N ALA A 248 -4.85 9.58 -26.46
CA ALA A 248 -3.59 9.09 -27.02
C ALA A 248 -3.15 7.76 -26.39
N SER A 249 -2.74 6.81 -27.24
CA SER A 249 -2.14 5.56 -26.79
C SER A 249 -0.76 5.81 -26.15
N ARG A 250 -0.26 4.84 -25.40
CA ARG A 250 1.09 4.90 -24.83
C ARG A 250 2.15 5.10 -25.92
N GLU A 251 2.03 4.40 -27.04
CA GLU A 251 2.95 4.47 -28.17
C GLU A 251 2.93 5.86 -28.81
N GLN A 252 1.73 6.45 -28.97
CA GLN A 252 1.57 7.82 -29.47
C GLN A 252 2.20 8.84 -28.51
N PHE A 253 1.96 8.70 -27.22
CA PHE A 253 2.57 9.54 -26.19
C PHE A 253 4.11 9.49 -26.24
N VAL A 254 4.69 8.29 -26.32
CA VAL A 254 6.15 8.11 -26.43
C VAL A 254 6.67 8.74 -27.72
N HIS A 255 5.95 8.56 -28.83
CA HIS A 255 6.32 9.15 -30.11
C HIS A 255 6.30 10.68 -30.06
N SER A 256 5.29 11.28 -29.45
CA SER A 256 5.18 12.74 -29.29
C SER A 256 6.28 13.36 -28.44
N LEU A 257 6.94 12.55 -27.59
CA LEU A 257 8.03 12.98 -26.70
C LEU A 257 9.42 12.52 -27.17
N HIS A 258 9.55 11.92 -28.36
CA HIS A 258 10.80 11.31 -28.83
C HIS A 258 11.99 12.29 -28.92
N GLY A 259 11.73 13.60 -29.05
CA GLY A 259 12.76 14.66 -29.04
C GLY A 259 13.02 15.29 -27.67
N GLU A 260 12.28 14.92 -26.63
CA GLU A 260 12.27 15.54 -25.31
C GLU A 260 13.08 14.73 -24.30
N THR A 261 14.35 14.46 -24.62
CA THR A 261 15.22 13.58 -23.81
C THR A 261 15.37 14.07 -22.36
N GLY A 262 15.41 15.38 -22.13
CA GLY A 262 15.45 15.96 -20.78
C GLY A 262 14.21 15.66 -19.94
N LEU A 263 13.04 15.49 -20.59
CA LEU A 263 11.78 15.20 -19.91
C LEU A 263 11.68 13.71 -19.54
N GLY A 264 12.12 12.83 -20.46
CA GLY A 264 12.29 11.40 -20.16
C GLY A 264 13.26 11.16 -19.02
N ASN A 265 14.39 11.87 -19.01
CA ASN A 265 15.40 11.79 -17.95
C ASN A 265 14.86 12.30 -16.61
N THR A 266 14.21 13.46 -16.57
CA THR A 266 13.63 14.02 -15.32
C THR A 266 12.67 13.02 -14.67
N TRP A 267 11.84 12.35 -15.48
CA TRP A 267 10.89 11.37 -14.96
C TRP A 267 11.58 10.08 -14.49
N ALA A 268 12.44 9.50 -15.32
CA ALA A 268 13.12 8.24 -15.03
C ALA A 268 14.16 8.35 -13.89
N GLU A 269 15.00 9.38 -13.93
CA GLU A 269 16.05 9.62 -12.93
C GLU A 269 15.45 9.92 -11.56
N GLY A 270 14.28 10.56 -11.49
CA GLY A 270 13.59 10.81 -10.22
C GLY A 270 13.31 9.53 -9.42
N PHE A 271 12.93 8.44 -10.09
CA PHE A 271 12.71 7.15 -9.45
C PHE A 271 14.03 6.44 -9.08
N LEU A 272 15.03 6.53 -9.94
CA LEU A 272 16.33 5.86 -9.72
C LEU A 272 17.16 6.55 -8.62
N ALA A 273 17.13 7.88 -8.53
CA ALA A 273 17.86 8.65 -7.51
C ALA A 273 17.38 8.35 -6.09
N ARG A 274 16.11 7.96 -5.93
CA ARG A 274 15.52 7.57 -4.65
C ARG A 274 15.95 6.18 -4.18
N ALA A 275 16.36 5.30 -5.09
CA ALA A 275 16.78 3.94 -4.79
C ALA A 275 18.21 3.87 -4.21
N ALA A 276 19.01 4.93 -4.35
CA ALA A 276 20.33 4.98 -3.75
C ALA A 276 20.19 4.87 -2.22
N PRO A 277 20.79 3.85 -1.58
CA PRO A 277 20.79 3.76 -0.13
C PRO A 277 21.42 5.02 0.42
N SER A 278 20.74 5.70 1.34
CA SER A 278 21.38 6.75 2.14
C SER A 278 22.63 6.13 2.75
N GLU A 279 23.81 6.58 2.34
CA GLU A 279 25.04 6.22 3.02
C GLU A 279 24.82 6.54 4.49
N GLY A 280 24.70 5.49 5.31
CA GLY A 280 24.59 5.64 6.75
C GLY A 280 25.78 6.47 7.24
N PRO A 281 25.60 7.27 8.31
CA PRO A 281 26.61 8.23 8.73
C PRO A 281 27.97 7.53 8.81
N GLU A 282 28.90 8.02 8.00
CA GLU A 282 30.30 7.63 8.05
C GLU A 282 30.71 7.60 9.52
N LYS A 283 31.21 6.45 9.96
CA LYS A 283 31.97 6.35 11.20
C LYS A 283 33.21 7.21 11.04
N ASN A 284 33.07 8.49 11.37
CA ASN A 284 34.20 9.38 11.52
C ASN A 284 35.10 8.84 12.61
N GLY A 285 36.30 8.45 12.18
CA GLY A 285 37.54 8.80 12.86
C GLY A 285 37.77 8.18 14.22
N SER A 286 38.49 7.06 14.20
CA SER A 286 39.56 6.86 15.18
C SER A 286 40.49 8.07 15.18
N LEU A 287 40.79 8.64 16.35
CA LEU A 287 42.11 9.10 16.81
C LEU A 287 41.96 9.99 18.06
N SER A 288 42.17 9.39 19.24
CA SER A 288 43.00 9.88 20.38
C SER A 288 42.80 8.93 21.56
#